data_AF-A0AAU2A735-F1
#
_entry.id   AF-A0AAU2A735-F1
#
_cell.length_a   1.000
_cell.length_b   1.000
_cell.length_c   1.000
_cell.angle_alpha   90.00
_cell.angle_beta   90.00
_cell.angle_gamma   90.00
#
_symmetry.space_group_name_H-M   'P 1'
#
loop_
_entity.id
_entity.type
_entity.pdbx_description
1 polymer ?
#
loop_
_entity_poly.entity_id
_entity_poly.type
_entity_poly.pdbx_seq_one_letter_code
_entity_poly.pdbx_strand_id
1 'polypeptide(L)'
;MNLAPRASTGRSGRLAAVLAALSLTAGLQLGLADDASAAVTAGPVFNDPTGTVAEQRAIRTLLLDYIGQSESGSSIKASVFHLWDEGLAQALADARARGVDVQLMLDESDVSDNDDDPSYPVLAAALGTDLTQDSFVGLCPVNRSCLGQPALGASINHNKFWLFSQVDGASNVVVQTSSNMTPSSYSRFWNDAYVLPGNTAIYTAYSDYFAELAGQDWANWRYTSTTSSPYKVYFFPRPANDPAPGDTVTAVLDNVTCTYTESGATKHTKVRVGMFKLTRLAVAQKLVALQKAGCEVDIVYSQTDSGSSSGTWETLHASGGPALRCYNWDDDGNSNTASRIIHSKYLLIEGKYDGTASQKVLWTGSHNYSGPALTKNDEALLKVDSNADHDAYVTVFDATKAAAVPGTADSTNACKGISGTPED
;
A
#
# COMPACT_ATOMS: atom_id res chain seq x y z
N MET A 1 -15.92 22.61 -85.12
CA MET A 1 -16.72 23.85 -85.23
C MET A 1 -18.17 23.48 -84.96
N ASN A 2 -18.81 24.20 -84.02
CA ASN A 2 -20.25 24.35 -83.85
C ASN A 2 -21.04 23.08 -83.43
N LEU A 3 -21.99 23.09 -82.50
CA LEU A 3 -22.71 24.11 -81.74
C LEU A 3 -23.42 23.37 -80.58
N ALA A 4 -23.48 23.96 -79.38
CA ALA A 4 -24.57 23.71 -78.41
C ALA A 4 -25.86 24.40 -78.94
N PRO A 5 -27.12 24.23 -78.42
CA PRO A 5 -27.49 23.96 -77.02
C PRO A 5 -28.90 23.29 -76.73
N ARG A 6 -29.30 23.35 -75.44
CA ARG A 6 -30.66 23.50 -74.86
C ARG A 6 -31.64 22.30 -74.68
N ALA A 7 -31.76 21.90 -73.41
CA ALA A 7 -32.94 21.86 -72.51
C ALA A 7 -34.37 21.61 -73.07
N SER A 8 -35.10 20.64 -72.48
CA SER A 8 -36.16 20.89 -71.46
C SER A 8 -37.08 19.66 -71.24
N THR A 9 -37.53 19.48 -69.99
CA THR A 9 -38.80 18.87 -69.49
C THR A 9 -39.23 17.48 -70.00
N GLY A 10 -39.72 16.52 -69.21
CA GLY A 10 -40.18 16.44 -67.83
C GLY A 10 -41.00 15.15 -67.66
N ARG A 11 -41.22 14.74 -66.39
CA ARG A 11 -42.17 13.72 -65.87
C ARG A 11 -41.98 12.26 -66.32
N SER A 12 -41.49 11.38 -65.44
CA SER A 12 -42.20 10.66 -64.36
C SER A 12 -43.04 9.48 -64.86
N GLY A 13 -42.66 8.24 -64.47
CA GLY A 13 -43.64 7.16 -64.29
C GLY A 13 -43.24 5.76 -64.76
N ARG A 14 -42.49 5.05 -63.90
CA ARG A 14 -42.58 3.62 -63.53
C ARG A 14 -42.80 2.54 -64.61
N LEU A 15 -41.83 1.60 -64.62
CA LEU A 15 -41.95 0.13 -64.49
C LEU A 15 -41.09 -0.61 -65.53
N ALA A 16 -40.01 -1.23 -65.07
CA ALA A 16 -39.49 -2.46 -65.67
C ALA A 16 -38.63 -3.19 -64.63
N ALA A 17 -39.04 -4.41 -64.29
CA ALA A 17 -38.31 -5.34 -63.47
C ALA A 17 -37.02 -5.77 -64.18
N VAL A 18 -35.91 -5.81 -63.44
CA VAL A 18 -34.71 -6.56 -63.83
C VAL A 18 -34.21 -7.31 -62.60
N LEU A 19 -34.13 -8.63 -62.74
CA LEU A 19 -33.50 -9.55 -61.81
C LEU A 19 -32.05 -9.11 -61.54
N ALA A 20 -31.66 -9.03 -60.28
CA ALA A 20 -30.25 -9.06 -59.89
C ALA A 20 -30.09 -10.04 -58.72
N ALA A 21 -29.13 -10.94 -58.92
CA ALA A 21 -28.80 -12.08 -58.09
C ALA A 21 -28.63 -11.72 -56.61
N LEU A 22 -29.29 -12.49 -55.73
CA LEU A 22 -28.98 -12.55 -54.31
C LEU A 22 -27.58 -13.13 -54.15
N SER A 23 -26.62 -12.25 -53.89
CA SER A 23 -25.35 -12.62 -53.27
C SER A 23 -25.63 -12.88 -51.79
N LEU A 24 -25.51 -14.13 -51.36
CA LEU A 24 -25.39 -14.46 -49.93
C LEU A 24 -24.04 -13.91 -49.45
N THR A 25 -24.00 -12.67 -49.00
CA THR A 25 -23.02 -12.24 -48.02
C THR A 25 -23.49 -12.76 -46.67
N ALA A 26 -22.99 -13.93 -46.28
CA ALA A 26 -22.98 -14.33 -44.88
C ALA A 26 -22.14 -13.30 -44.13
N GLY A 27 -22.81 -12.27 -43.61
CA GLY A 27 -22.22 -11.35 -42.66
C GLY A 27 -21.83 -12.15 -41.44
N LEU A 28 -20.54 -12.49 -41.35
CA LEU A 28 -19.90 -12.87 -40.10
C LEU A 28 -19.97 -11.62 -39.22
N GLN A 29 -21.10 -11.43 -38.51
CA GLN A 29 -21.14 -10.60 -37.34
C GLN A 29 -20.25 -11.31 -36.32
N LEU A 30 -18.95 -11.02 -36.38
CA LEU A 30 -18.11 -11.06 -35.20
C LEU A 30 -18.79 -10.11 -34.22
N GLY A 31 -19.64 -10.68 -33.37
CA GLY A 31 -20.03 -10.03 -32.13
C GLY A 31 -18.71 -9.75 -31.43
N LEU A 32 -18.27 -8.50 -31.51
CA LEU A 32 -17.41 -7.93 -30.50
C LEU A 32 -18.23 -8.09 -29.22
N ALA A 33 -17.89 -9.12 -28.44
CA ALA A 33 -18.27 -9.15 -27.05
C ALA A 33 -17.59 -7.93 -26.42
N ASP A 34 -18.32 -6.82 -26.40
CA ASP A 34 -18.15 -5.78 -25.38
C ASP A 34 -18.56 -6.43 -24.05
N ASP A 35 -17.63 -7.20 -23.50
CA ASP A 35 -17.54 -7.61 -22.10
C ASP A 35 -16.06 -7.88 -21.79
N ALA A 36 -15.21 -6.90 -22.13
CA ALA A 36 -13.90 -6.82 -21.49
C ALA A 36 -14.16 -6.49 -20.02
N SER A 37 -14.09 -7.53 -19.19
CA SER A 37 -13.97 -7.50 -17.73
C SER A 37 -13.17 -6.28 -17.30
N ALA A 38 -13.66 -5.56 -16.27
CA ALA A 38 -13.05 -4.34 -15.81
C ALA A 38 -11.57 -4.57 -15.49
N ALA A 39 -10.69 -3.99 -16.32
CA ALA A 39 -9.27 -3.90 -16.05
C ALA A 39 -9.02 -3.54 -14.59
N VAL A 40 -8.02 -4.16 -13.96
CA VAL A 40 -7.59 -3.87 -12.59
C VAL A 40 -7.73 -2.38 -12.29
N THR A 41 -8.55 -2.05 -11.28
CA THR A 41 -8.88 -0.67 -10.95
C THR A 41 -7.86 -0.11 -9.97
N ALA A 42 -7.33 1.07 -10.28
CA ALA A 42 -6.46 1.80 -9.36
C ALA A 42 -7.26 2.31 -8.16
N GLY A 43 -6.68 2.26 -6.97
CA GLY A 43 -7.28 2.85 -5.77
C GLY A 43 -7.05 2.02 -4.51
N PRO A 44 -7.55 2.50 -3.37
CA PRO A 44 -7.37 1.82 -2.11
C PRO A 44 -8.30 0.62 -1.93
N VAL A 45 -7.81 -0.37 -1.19
CA VAL A 45 -8.58 -1.51 -0.67
C VAL A 45 -8.33 -1.57 0.83
N PHE A 46 -9.39 -1.74 1.59
CA PHE A 46 -9.33 -1.78 3.06
C PHE A 46 -9.95 -3.07 3.55
N ASN A 47 -9.44 -3.61 4.64
CA ASN A 47 -10.20 -4.61 5.40
C ASN A 47 -10.89 -3.95 6.61
N ASP A 48 -11.95 -4.59 7.07
CA ASP A 48 -12.64 -4.21 8.31
C ASP A 48 -12.62 -5.39 9.30
N PRO A 49 -11.79 -5.35 10.35
CA PRO A 49 -11.70 -6.41 11.37
C PRO A 49 -12.94 -6.51 12.29
N THR A 50 -13.87 -5.57 12.17
CA THR A 50 -15.15 -5.54 12.90
C THR A 50 -16.33 -6.01 12.05
N GLY A 51 -16.12 -6.15 10.74
CA GLY A 51 -17.12 -6.58 9.77
C GLY A 51 -17.23 -8.10 9.61
N THR A 52 -17.86 -8.51 8.52
CA THR A 52 -17.99 -9.88 8.05
C THR A 52 -16.63 -10.49 7.67
N VAL A 53 -16.58 -11.82 7.55
CA VAL A 53 -15.36 -12.53 7.11
C VAL A 53 -14.85 -12.05 5.73
N ALA A 54 -15.76 -11.63 4.83
CA ALA A 54 -15.38 -11.09 3.53
C ALA A 54 -14.70 -9.72 3.67
N GLU A 55 -15.25 -8.83 4.52
CA GLU A 55 -14.67 -7.51 4.79
C GLU A 55 -13.34 -7.62 5.53
N GLN A 56 -13.22 -8.55 6.48
CA GLN A 56 -11.95 -8.89 7.14
C GLN A 56 -10.90 -9.34 6.13
N ARG A 57 -11.28 -10.19 5.19
CA ARG A 57 -10.33 -10.80 4.23
C ARG A 57 -10.18 -10.02 2.93
N ALA A 58 -10.70 -8.79 2.81
CA ALA A 58 -10.74 -8.07 1.55
C ALA A 58 -9.38 -7.98 0.82
N ILE A 59 -8.31 -7.60 1.54
CA ILE A 59 -6.94 -7.52 0.98
C ILE A 59 -6.39 -8.91 0.62
N ARG A 60 -6.64 -9.92 1.47
CA ARG A 60 -6.24 -11.32 1.20
C ARG A 60 -6.92 -11.86 -0.06
N THR A 61 -8.23 -11.63 -0.19
CA THR A 61 -9.03 -12.06 -1.35
C THR A 61 -8.52 -11.39 -2.62
N LEU A 62 -8.26 -10.07 -2.59
CA LEU A 62 -7.65 -9.35 -3.71
C LEU A 62 -6.35 -10.01 -4.18
N LEU A 63 -5.45 -10.33 -3.27
CA LEU A 63 -4.17 -10.96 -3.61
C LEU A 63 -4.35 -12.37 -4.18
N LEU A 64 -5.22 -13.18 -3.59
CA LEU A 64 -5.55 -14.50 -4.14
C LEU A 64 -6.14 -14.40 -5.55
N ASP A 65 -7.02 -13.43 -5.78
CA ASP A 65 -7.61 -13.19 -7.09
C ASP A 65 -6.54 -12.79 -8.11
N TYR A 66 -5.59 -11.92 -7.74
CA TYR A 66 -4.51 -11.50 -8.64
C TYR A 66 -3.51 -12.61 -8.92
N ILE A 67 -3.15 -13.40 -7.92
CA ILE A 67 -2.31 -14.59 -8.08
C ILE A 67 -3.00 -15.60 -9.01
N GLY A 68 -4.30 -15.84 -8.80
CA GLY A 68 -5.11 -16.75 -9.62
C GLY A 68 -5.22 -16.31 -11.08
N GLN A 69 -5.33 -14.99 -11.31
CA GLN A 69 -5.49 -14.38 -12.64
C GLN A 69 -4.18 -13.96 -13.31
N SER A 70 -3.03 -14.24 -12.68
CA SER A 70 -1.73 -14.00 -13.30
C SER A 70 -1.53 -14.90 -14.51
N GLU A 71 -1.18 -14.29 -15.64
CA GLU A 71 -1.09 -14.96 -16.94
C GLU A 71 0.18 -15.81 -17.09
N SER A 72 0.11 -16.94 -17.81
CA SER A 72 1.29 -17.76 -18.12
C SER A 72 2.37 -16.93 -18.82
N GLY A 73 3.63 -17.06 -18.40
CA GLY A 73 4.74 -16.26 -18.89
C GLY A 73 4.81 -14.85 -18.30
N SER A 74 3.91 -14.50 -17.38
CA SER A 74 4.03 -13.31 -16.54
C SER A 74 4.87 -13.62 -15.28
N SER A 75 4.98 -12.64 -14.40
CA SER A 75 5.74 -12.72 -13.16
C SER A 75 5.02 -12.07 -11.99
N ILE A 76 5.22 -12.66 -10.82
CA ILE A 76 4.82 -12.17 -9.51
C ILE A 76 6.09 -11.94 -8.70
N LYS A 77 6.26 -10.75 -8.14
CA LYS A 77 7.31 -10.45 -7.16
C LYS A 77 6.68 -9.92 -5.89
N ALA A 78 7.10 -10.39 -4.73
CA ALA A 78 6.61 -9.81 -3.47
C ALA A 78 7.67 -9.82 -2.38
N SER A 79 7.69 -8.74 -1.59
CA SER A 79 8.43 -8.69 -0.34
C SER A 79 7.44 -8.51 0.80
N VAL A 80 7.44 -9.46 1.73
CA VAL A 80 6.45 -9.56 2.82
C VAL A 80 7.17 -9.94 4.10
N PHE A 81 6.85 -9.27 5.21
CA PHE A 81 7.40 -9.63 6.53
C PHE A 81 7.02 -11.06 6.92
N HIS A 82 5.72 -11.32 7.09
CA HIS A 82 5.18 -12.66 7.38
C HIS A 82 4.10 -13.09 6.38
N LEU A 83 4.17 -14.36 5.97
CA LEU A 83 3.27 -15.10 5.11
C LEU A 83 2.98 -16.46 5.77
N TRP A 84 2.07 -16.45 6.75
CA TRP A 84 1.52 -17.63 7.43
C TRP A 84 0.11 -17.95 6.92
N ASP A 85 -0.02 -18.06 5.60
CA ASP A 85 -1.27 -18.39 4.93
C ASP A 85 -1.03 -19.49 3.89
N GLU A 86 -1.23 -20.74 4.33
CA GLU A 86 -1.03 -21.92 3.50
C GLU A 86 -1.82 -21.86 2.19
N GLY A 87 -3.03 -21.30 2.21
CA GLY A 87 -3.86 -21.16 1.02
C GLY A 87 -3.27 -20.19 0.00
N LEU A 88 -2.68 -19.09 0.47
CA LEU A 88 -1.97 -18.14 -0.39
C LEU A 88 -0.64 -18.71 -0.89
N ALA A 89 0.11 -19.41 -0.03
CA ALA A 89 1.33 -20.13 -0.43
C ALA A 89 1.05 -21.17 -1.53
N GLN A 90 -0.04 -21.93 -1.39
CA GLN A 90 -0.48 -22.89 -2.41
C GLN A 90 -0.90 -22.18 -3.70
N ALA A 91 -1.60 -21.04 -3.63
CA ALA A 91 -1.98 -20.29 -4.83
C ALA A 91 -0.75 -19.80 -5.62
N LEU A 92 0.33 -19.42 -4.94
CA LEU A 92 1.61 -19.04 -5.56
C LEU A 92 2.32 -20.26 -6.19
N ALA A 93 2.32 -21.40 -5.50
CA ALA A 93 2.81 -22.67 -6.07
C ALA A 93 2.02 -23.07 -7.33
N ASP A 94 0.70 -22.90 -7.31
CA ASP A 94 -0.17 -23.18 -8.46
C ASP A 94 0.09 -22.19 -9.60
N ALA A 95 0.35 -20.91 -9.31
CA ALA A 95 0.75 -19.93 -10.32
C ALA A 95 2.06 -20.34 -11.00
N ARG A 96 3.05 -20.79 -10.22
CA ARG A 96 4.29 -21.35 -10.77
C ARG A 96 4.02 -22.55 -11.67
N ALA A 97 3.16 -23.47 -11.25
CA ALA A 97 2.79 -24.64 -12.06
C ALA A 97 2.07 -24.25 -13.37
N ARG A 98 1.39 -23.11 -13.41
CA ARG A 98 0.79 -22.53 -14.64
C ARG A 98 1.79 -21.81 -15.55
N GLY A 99 3.07 -21.70 -15.15
CA GLY A 99 4.11 -21.04 -15.93
C GLY A 99 4.30 -19.55 -15.60
N VAL A 100 3.85 -19.10 -14.43
CA VAL A 100 4.17 -17.76 -13.89
C VAL A 100 5.53 -17.84 -13.17
N ASP A 101 6.36 -16.82 -13.33
CA ASP A 101 7.60 -16.69 -12.57
C ASP A 101 7.30 -16.03 -11.21
N VAL A 102 7.59 -16.72 -10.10
CA VAL A 102 7.23 -16.26 -8.74
C VAL A 102 8.48 -16.05 -7.90
N GLN A 103 8.72 -14.81 -7.47
CA GLN A 103 9.88 -14.43 -6.67
C GLN A 103 9.44 -13.77 -5.36
N LEU A 104 9.87 -14.34 -4.23
CA LEU A 104 9.50 -13.85 -2.91
C LEU A 104 10.74 -13.56 -2.07
N MET A 105 10.69 -12.46 -1.32
CA MET A 105 11.65 -12.16 -0.24
C MET A 105 10.89 -11.98 1.06
N LEU A 106 11.12 -12.87 2.02
CA LEU A 106 10.48 -12.85 3.33
C LEU A 106 11.48 -12.44 4.41
N ASP A 107 10.99 -11.98 5.55
CA ASP A 107 11.86 -11.87 6.73
C ASP A 107 12.22 -13.27 7.25
N GLU A 108 13.38 -13.43 7.88
CA GLU A 108 13.76 -14.73 8.43
C GLU A 108 12.81 -15.20 9.54
N SER A 109 12.20 -14.27 10.27
CA SER A 109 11.20 -14.57 11.29
C SER A 109 9.93 -15.20 10.74
N ASP A 110 9.69 -15.15 9.42
CA ASP A 110 8.62 -15.93 8.79
C ASP A 110 8.75 -17.44 9.08
N VAL A 111 9.97 -17.92 9.27
CA VAL A 111 10.25 -19.30 9.65
C VAL A 111 10.54 -19.42 11.15
N SER A 112 11.37 -18.53 11.71
CA SER A 112 11.87 -18.73 13.07
C SER A 112 10.88 -18.37 14.19
N ASP A 113 9.88 -17.52 13.93
CA ASP A 113 8.84 -17.17 14.92
C ASP A 113 7.64 -18.14 14.89
N ASN A 114 7.50 -18.95 13.83
CA ASN A 114 6.40 -19.91 13.65
C ASN A 114 6.85 -21.13 12.84
N ASP A 115 7.72 -21.95 13.42
CA ASP A 115 8.40 -23.07 12.75
C ASP A 115 7.47 -24.23 12.32
N ASP A 116 6.28 -24.30 12.91
CA ASP A 116 5.22 -25.24 12.56
C ASP A 116 4.35 -24.79 11.36
N ASP A 117 4.50 -23.55 10.87
CA ASP A 117 3.71 -23.05 9.74
C ASP A 117 4.12 -23.68 8.40
N PRO A 118 3.17 -24.18 7.59
CA PRO A 118 3.48 -24.89 6.34
C PRO A 118 3.78 -23.97 5.16
N SER A 119 3.57 -22.66 5.26
CA SER A 119 3.60 -21.74 4.11
C SER A 119 4.98 -21.66 3.46
N TYR A 120 6.04 -21.43 4.25
CA TYR A 120 7.41 -21.40 3.71
C TYR A 120 7.84 -22.75 3.12
N PRO A 121 7.63 -23.91 3.79
CA PRO A 121 7.88 -25.22 3.18
C PRO A 121 7.18 -25.45 1.83
N VAL A 122 5.91 -25.05 1.70
CA VAL A 122 5.15 -25.14 0.44
C VAL A 122 5.82 -24.31 -0.66
N LEU A 123 6.18 -23.06 -0.35
CA LEU A 123 6.86 -22.16 -1.28
C LEU A 123 8.25 -22.68 -1.67
N ALA A 124 9.05 -23.13 -0.70
CA ALA A 124 10.39 -23.64 -0.95
C ALA A 124 10.38 -24.88 -1.85
N ALA A 125 9.40 -25.77 -1.67
CA ALA A 125 9.23 -26.95 -2.50
C ALA A 125 8.80 -26.60 -3.94
N ALA A 126 7.92 -25.61 -4.11
CA ALA A 126 7.37 -25.25 -5.43
C ALA A 126 8.26 -24.31 -6.25
N LEU A 127 8.90 -23.35 -5.57
CA LEU A 127 9.67 -22.27 -6.21
C LEU A 127 11.17 -22.55 -6.19
N GLY A 128 11.66 -23.28 -5.19
CA GLY A 128 13.09 -23.37 -4.87
C GLY A 128 13.58 -22.17 -4.05
N THR A 129 14.82 -22.23 -3.58
CA THR A 129 15.44 -21.19 -2.73
C THR A 129 16.69 -20.56 -3.36
N ASP A 130 16.97 -20.86 -4.63
CA ASP A 130 18.08 -20.27 -5.37
C ASP A 130 17.62 -18.94 -5.99
N LEU A 131 18.08 -17.84 -5.40
CA LEU A 131 17.70 -16.47 -5.79
C LEU A 131 18.15 -16.08 -7.21
N THR A 132 18.93 -16.93 -7.89
CA THR A 132 19.36 -16.70 -9.28
C THR A 132 18.40 -17.26 -10.32
N GLN A 133 17.36 -18.00 -9.90
CA GLN A 133 16.37 -18.61 -10.78
C GLN A 133 15.20 -17.65 -11.06
N ASP A 134 14.44 -17.95 -12.12
CA ASP A 134 13.24 -17.18 -12.48
C ASP A 134 12.14 -17.26 -11.42
N SER A 135 12.16 -18.29 -10.58
CA SER A 135 11.29 -18.41 -9.41
C SER A 135 12.08 -18.83 -8.18
N PHE A 136 11.73 -18.25 -7.03
CA PHE A 136 12.32 -18.57 -5.74
C PHE A 136 11.49 -18.03 -4.57
N VAL A 137 11.72 -18.59 -3.39
CA VAL A 137 11.46 -17.94 -2.10
C VAL A 137 12.77 -17.76 -1.34
N GLY A 138 13.06 -16.53 -0.96
CA GLY A 138 14.24 -16.14 -0.21
C GLY A 138 13.89 -15.62 1.18
N LEU A 139 14.85 -15.72 2.10
CA LEU A 139 14.80 -15.10 3.41
C LEU A 139 15.90 -14.04 3.50
N CYS A 140 15.59 -12.90 4.13
CA CYS A 140 16.62 -11.99 4.62
C CYS A 140 17.45 -12.66 5.72
N PRO A 141 18.61 -12.10 6.13
CA PRO A 141 19.44 -12.73 7.14
C PRO A 141 18.80 -12.76 8.52
N VAL A 142 19.11 -13.78 9.32
CA VAL A 142 18.63 -13.94 10.70
C VAL A 142 18.80 -12.65 11.52
N ASN A 143 17.72 -12.20 12.17
CA ASN A 143 17.65 -10.96 12.97
C ASN A 143 18.03 -9.67 12.21
N ARG A 144 17.88 -9.67 10.87
CA ARG A 144 18.24 -8.54 10.01
C ARG A 144 17.29 -8.41 8.82
N SER A 145 17.09 -7.16 8.43
CA SER A 145 16.60 -6.79 7.11
C SER A 145 17.62 -7.13 6.03
N CYS A 146 17.17 -7.23 4.79
CA CYS A 146 18.00 -7.51 3.62
C CYS A 146 18.99 -6.36 3.32
N LEU A 147 18.58 -5.10 3.53
CA LEU A 147 19.39 -3.92 3.16
C LEU A 147 19.85 -3.09 4.36
N GLY A 148 19.50 -3.49 5.59
CA GLY A 148 19.92 -2.82 6.81
C GLY A 148 21.39 -3.01 7.14
N GLN A 149 22.06 -1.91 7.49
CA GLN A 149 23.45 -1.94 7.91
C GLN A 149 23.59 -2.73 9.24
N PRO A 150 24.37 -3.83 9.29
CA PRO A 150 24.50 -4.66 10.48
C PRO A 150 24.96 -3.93 11.75
N ALA A 151 25.79 -2.89 11.59
CA ALA A 151 26.31 -2.10 12.70
C ALA A 151 25.22 -1.32 13.46
N LEU A 152 24.03 -1.15 12.86
CA LEU A 152 22.90 -0.47 13.50
C LEU A 152 22.07 -1.40 14.40
N GLY A 153 22.42 -2.68 14.51
CA GLY A 153 21.74 -3.66 15.36
C GLY A 153 20.63 -4.42 14.63
N ALA A 154 19.72 -5.03 15.39
CA ALA A 154 18.61 -5.80 14.84
C ALA A 154 17.71 -4.96 13.93
N SER A 155 17.25 -5.58 12.85
CA SER A 155 16.35 -5.03 11.85
C SER A 155 15.56 -6.16 11.20
N ILE A 156 14.55 -5.80 10.42
CA ILE A 156 13.66 -6.76 9.75
C ILE A 156 13.30 -6.30 8.34
N ASN A 157 13.03 -7.23 7.45
CA ASN A 157 12.33 -6.95 6.20
C ASN A 157 10.86 -6.71 6.50
N HIS A 158 10.50 -5.45 6.70
CA HIS A 158 9.15 -5.09 7.11
C HIS A 158 8.26 -4.69 5.91
N ASN A 159 8.68 -4.97 4.67
CA ASN A 159 7.86 -4.73 3.49
C ASN A 159 6.57 -5.54 3.50
N LYS A 160 5.57 -5.03 2.77
CA LYS A 160 4.40 -5.77 2.29
C LYS A 160 3.98 -5.16 0.94
N PHE A 161 4.65 -5.56 -0.14
CA PHE A 161 4.28 -5.15 -1.48
C PHE A 161 4.27 -6.34 -2.44
N TRP A 162 3.43 -6.23 -3.48
CA TRP A 162 3.27 -7.23 -4.53
C TRP A 162 3.33 -6.55 -5.89
N LEU A 163 3.97 -7.21 -6.83
CA LEU A 163 4.12 -6.79 -8.21
C LEU A 163 3.61 -7.90 -9.10
N PHE A 164 2.69 -7.56 -10.01
CA PHE A 164 2.19 -8.47 -11.04
C PHE A 164 2.51 -7.85 -12.39
N SER A 165 3.31 -8.52 -13.20
CA SER A 165 3.65 -7.98 -14.52
C SER A 165 2.46 -8.02 -15.47
N GLN A 166 1.59 -9.03 -15.36
CA GLN A 166 0.30 -9.13 -16.03
C GLN A 166 -0.74 -9.87 -15.17
N VAL A 167 -1.93 -9.27 -15.02
CA VAL A 167 -3.08 -9.82 -14.28
C VAL A 167 -4.38 -9.28 -14.89
N ASP A 168 -5.30 -10.18 -15.26
CA ASP A 168 -6.61 -9.83 -15.86
C ASP A 168 -6.52 -8.74 -16.95
N GLY A 169 -5.59 -8.90 -17.90
CA GLY A 169 -5.34 -7.94 -19.00
C GLY A 169 -4.69 -6.61 -18.60
N ALA A 170 -4.49 -6.33 -17.31
CA ALA A 170 -3.70 -5.21 -16.82
C ALA A 170 -2.21 -5.58 -16.73
N SER A 171 -1.34 -4.61 -16.94
CA SER A 171 0.11 -4.78 -16.81
C SER A 171 0.69 -3.85 -15.74
N ASN A 172 1.87 -4.21 -15.23
CA ASN A 172 2.62 -3.40 -14.27
C ASN A 172 1.78 -3.01 -13.05
N VAL A 173 1.16 -4.00 -12.41
CA VAL A 173 0.31 -3.80 -11.24
C VAL A 173 1.15 -3.86 -9.98
N VAL A 174 1.10 -2.77 -9.21
CA VAL A 174 1.69 -2.69 -7.87
C VAL A 174 0.58 -2.75 -6.84
N VAL A 175 0.76 -3.55 -5.80
CA VAL A 175 -0.05 -3.51 -4.58
C VAL A 175 0.88 -3.18 -3.41
N GLN A 176 0.78 -1.97 -2.88
CA GLN A 176 1.44 -1.59 -1.62
C GLN A 176 0.44 -1.80 -0.49
N THR A 177 0.80 -2.53 0.56
CA THR A 177 -0.11 -2.78 1.70
C THR A 177 0.59 -2.60 3.04
N SER A 178 -0.20 -2.47 4.10
CA SER A 178 0.23 -2.56 5.50
C SER A 178 0.01 -3.95 6.10
N SER A 179 -0.78 -4.81 5.44
CA SER A 179 -1.15 -6.14 5.92
C SER A 179 -0.06 -7.17 5.70
N ASN A 180 0.31 -7.90 6.75
CA ASN A 180 0.96 -9.21 6.62
C ASN A 180 -0.04 -10.22 6.02
N MET A 181 0.44 -11.38 5.60
CA MET A 181 -0.41 -12.49 5.15
C MET A 181 -0.52 -13.55 6.25
N THR A 182 -1.14 -13.17 7.36
CA THR A 182 -1.30 -13.98 8.57
C THR A 182 -2.76 -13.95 9.03
N PRO A 183 -3.24 -14.98 9.77
CA PRO A 183 -4.61 -15.03 10.25
C PRO A 183 -5.07 -13.82 11.04
N SER A 184 -4.26 -13.33 11.97
CA SER A 184 -4.57 -12.16 12.79
C SER A 184 -4.54 -10.86 11.99
N SER A 185 -3.59 -10.67 11.05
CA SER A 185 -3.54 -9.45 10.24
C SER A 185 -4.84 -9.20 9.50
N TYR A 186 -5.38 -10.19 8.78
CA TYR A 186 -6.63 -9.97 8.06
C TYR A 186 -7.88 -10.05 8.96
N SER A 187 -7.88 -10.79 10.08
CA SER A 187 -9.11 -10.95 10.88
C SER A 187 -9.26 -9.97 12.04
N ARG A 188 -8.17 -9.37 12.53
CA ARG A 188 -8.16 -8.59 13.78
C ARG A 188 -7.61 -7.18 13.62
N PHE A 189 -6.86 -6.89 12.56
CA PHE A 189 -6.21 -5.61 12.38
C PHE A 189 -6.88 -4.78 11.28
N TRP A 190 -6.95 -3.47 11.49
CA TRP A 190 -7.28 -2.54 10.40
C TRP A 190 -6.05 -2.36 9.53
N ASN A 191 -6.12 -2.76 8.27
CA ASN A 191 -5.08 -2.59 7.26
C ASN A 191 -5.63 -1.88 6.03
N ASP A 192 -4.70 -1.39 5.23
CA ASP A 192 -4.93 -0.72 3.97
C ASP A 192 -3.97 -1.26 2.91
N ALA A 193 -4.46 -1.29 1.68
CA ALA A 193 -3.70 -1.56 0.48
C ALA A 193 -4.01 -0.50 -0.57
N TYR A 194 -3.09 -0.28 -1.49
CA TYR A 194 -3.27 0.56 -2.66
C TYR A 194 -2.88 -0.19 -3.92
N VAL A 195 -3.82 -0.33 -4.84
CA VAL A 195 -3.64 -0.97 -6.15
C VAL A 195 -3.30 0.10 -7.18
N LEU A 196 -2.24 -0.14 -7.94
CA LEU A 196 -1.70 0.79 -8.92
C LEU A 196 -1.30 0.04 -10.20
N PRO A 197 -2.22 -0.07 -11.17
CA PRO A 197 -1.96 -0.66 -12.48
C PRO A 197 -1.31 0.35 -13.43
N GLY A 198 -0.55 -0.16 -14.41
CA GLY A 198 -0.16 0.58 -15.62
C GLY A 198 0.87 1.70 -15.44
N ASN A 199 1.34 2.00 -14.23
CA ASN A 199 2.41 2.98 -14.03
C ASN A 199 3.78 2.28 -14.07
N THR A 200 4.32 2.13 -15.28
CA THR A 200 5.61 1.46 -15.51
C THR A 200 6.74 2.02 -14.67
N ALA A 201 6.82 3.34 -14.47
CA ALA A 201 7.91 3.94 -13.70
C ALA A 201 7.87 3.57 -12.21
N ILE A 202 6.69 3.54 -11.59
CA ILE A 202 6.54 3.10 -10.20
C ILE A 202 6.76 1.58 -10.11
N TYR A 203 6.17 0.80 -11.02
CA TYR A 203 6.37 -0.65 -11.06
C TYR A 203 7.85 -1.03 -11.19
N THR A 204 8.57 -0.40 -12.12
CA THR A 204 10.02 -0.60 -12.29
C THR A 204 10.76 -0.23 -11.02
N ALA A 205 10.42 0.88 -10.35
CA ALA A 205 11.07 1.26 -9.11
C ALA A 205 10.91 0.21 -7.99
N TYR A 206 9.71 -0.37 -7.83
CA TYR A 206 9.51 -1.49 -6.90
C TYR A 206 10.24 -2.76 -7.34
N SER A 207 10.26 -3.06 -8.64
CA SER A 207 10.97 -4.22 -9.18
C SER A 207 12.49 -4.11 -8.99
N ASP A 208 13.05 -2.92 -9.17
CA ASP A 208 14.46 -2.64 -8.94
C ASP A 208 14.78 -2.74 -7.44
N TYR A 209 13.93 -2.17 -6.58
CA TYR A 209 14.04 -2.33 -5.13
C TYR A 209 13.97 -3.80 -4.70
N PHE A 210 13.06 -4.60 -5.29
CA PHE A 210 13.00 -6.03 -5.04
C PHE A 210 14.30 -6.75 -5.45
N ALA A 211 14.93 -6.36 -6.56
CA ALA A 211 16.21 -6.91 -6.96
C ALA A 211 17.33 -6.57 -5.96
N GLU A 212 17.33 -5.36 -5.39
CA GLU A 212 18.24 -4.99 -4.30
C GLU A 212 17.99 -5.85 -3.06
N LEU A 213 16.73 -6.06 -2.66
CA LEU A 213 16.37 -6.95 -1.55
C LEU A 213 16.89 -8.38 -1.77
N ALA A 214 16.69 -8.94 -2.96
CA ALA A 214 17.19 -10.27 -3.31
C ALA A 214 18.73 -10.33 -3.34
N GLY A 215 19.39 -9.23 -3.72
CA GLY A 215 20.84 -9.11 -3.69
C GLY A 215 21.45 -8.99 -2.29
N GLN A 216 20.68 -8.49 -1.31
CA GLN A 216 21.09 -8.34 0.10
C GLN A 216 22.39 -7.54 0.29
N ASP A 217 22.69 -6.59 -0.61
CA ASP A 217 23.90 -5.78 -0.59
C ASP A 217 23.72 -4.49 0.23
N TRP A 218 23.57 -4.67 1.55
CA TRP A 218 23.44 -3.56 2.51
C TRP A 218 24.59 -2.54 2.41
N ALA A 219 25.78 -2.96 1.96
CA ALA A 219 26.96 -2.10 1.93
C ALA A 219 26.87 -1.06 0.80
N ASN A 220 26.24 -1.43 -0.32
CA ASN A 220 26.02 -0.55 -1.46
C ASN A 220 24.61 0.03 -1.54
N TRP A 221 23.70 -0.40 -0.67
CA TRP A 221 22.35 0.14 -0.57
C TRP A 221 22.36 1.67 -0.39
N ARG A 222 21.41 2.33 -1.06
CA ARG A 222 21.16 3.76 -0.93
C ARG A 222 19.66 3.99 -0.80
N TYR A 223 19.31 4.97 0.02
CA TYR A 223 17.93 5.46 0.06
C TYR A 223 17.50 5.91 -1.35
N THR A 224 16.39 5.38 -1.84
CA THR A 224 15.87 5.72 -3.17
C THR A 224 14.44 6.21 -3.10
N SER A 225 14.08 7.04 -4.07
CA SER A 225 12.70 7.44 -4.28
C SER A 225 12.47 7.71 -5.76
N THR A 226 11.28 7.37 -6.25
CA THR A 226 10.89 7.55 -7.65
C THR A 226 9.59 8.31 -7.72
N THR A 227 9.53 9.34 -8.56
CA THR A 227 8.31 10.13 -8.79
C THR A 227 7.79 9.85 -10.20
N SER A 228 6.51 9.52 -10.30
CA SER A 228 5.77 9.37 -11.55
C SER A 228 4.34 9.80 -11.26
N SER A 229 4.07 11.08 -11.52
CA SER A 229 2.80 11.74 -11.15
C SER A 229 1.57 10.90 -11.55
N PRO A 230 0.56 10.78 -10.68
CA PRO A 230 0.37 11.44 -9.38
C PRO A 230 1.08 10.76 -8.18
N TYR A 231 2.04 9.87 -8.45
CA TYR A 231 2.63 9.01 -7.43
C TYR A 231 4.09 9.34 -7.13
N LYS A 232 4.51 9.00 -5.92
CA LYS A 232 5.92 8.92 -5.55
C LYS A 232 6.13 7.78 -4.56
N VAL A 233 7.17 6.98 -4.75
CA VAL A 233 7.54 5.92 -3.80
C VAL A 233 8.88 6.24 -3.14
N TYR A 234 9.04 5.83 -1.89
CA TYR A 234 10.27 5.88 -1.12
C TYR A 234 10.60 4.47 -0.62
N PHE A 235 11.87 4.07 -0.73
CA PHE A 235 12.36 2.78 -0.26
C PHE A 235 13.41 2.95 0.83
N PHE A 236 13.25 2.18 1.90
CA PHE A 236 14.06 2.22 3.11
C PHE A 236 14.92 0.95 3.21
N PRO A 237 16.00 0.96 4.01
CA PRO A 237 16.39 1.94 5.03
C PRO A 237 16.96 3.25 4.47
N ARG A 238 16.80 4.36 5.21
CA ARG A 238 17.49 5.62 4.96
C ARG A 238 18.72 5.72 5.87
N PRO A 239 19.95 5.55 5.34
CA PRO A 239 21.14 5.55 6.17
C PRO A 239 21.46 6.98 6.64
N ALA A 240 22.10 7.11 7.80
CA ALA A 240 22.39 8.42 8.41
C ALA A 240 23.37 9.29 7.59
N ASN A 241 24.15 8.67 6.71
CA ASN A 241 25.10 9.31 5.79
C ASN A 241 24.50 9.59 4.39
N ASP A 242 23.19 9.43 4.21
CA ASP A 242 22.51 9.86 2.99
C ASP A 242 22.84 11.34 2.68
N PRO A 243 23.14 11.74 1.43
CA PRO A 243 23.56 13.11 1.09
C PRO A 243 22.54 14.20 1.45
N ALA A 244 21.27 13.83 1.59
CA ALA A 244 20.24 14.69 2.16
C ALA A 244 19.83 14.11 3.52
N PRO A 245 20.65 14.20 4.59
CA PRO A 245 20.30 13.58 5.86
C PRO A 245 19.03 14.23 6.44
N GLY A 246 18.09 13.42 6.92
CA GLY A 246 16.84 13.90 7.52
C GLY A 246 15.78 12.81 7.67
N ASP A 247 14.73 13.08 8.44
CA ASP A 247 13.58 12.19 8.56
C ASP A 247 12.62 12.43 7.39
N THR A 248 12.26 11.36 6.67
CA THR A 248 11.38 11.44 5.49
C THR A 248 10.01 12.00 5.82
N VAL A 249 9.45 11.64 6.97
CA VAL A 249 8.11 12.04 7.41
C VAL A 249 8.12 13.48 7.91
N THR A 250 9.14 13.90 8.67
CA THR A 250 9.23 15.32 9.06
C THR A 250 9.42 16.21 7.85
N ALA A 251 10.22 15.78 6.86
CA ALA A 251 10.42 16.50 5.60
C ALA A 251 9.13 16.61 4.78
N VAL A 252 8.28 15.57 4.78
CA VAL A 252 6.91 15.67 4.21
C VAL A 252 6.12 16.75 4.94
N LEU A 253 6.05 16.66 6.27
CA LEU A 253 5.30 17.59 7.12
C LEU A 253 5.84 19.03 7.10
N ASP A 254 7.09 19.26 6.69
CA ASP A 254 7.66 20.60 6.50
C ASP A 254 6.99 21.39 5.37
N ASN A 255 6.32 20.71 4.43
CA ASN A 255 5.59 21.36 3.33
C ASN A 255 4.17 21.82 3.71
N VAL A 256 3.72 21.55 4.95
CA VAL A 256 2.38 21.93 5.41
C VAL A 256 2.33 23.40 5.78
N THR A 257 1.37 24.13 5.21
CA THR A 257 0.98 25.46 5.69
C THR A 257 -0.31 25.35 6.48
N CYS A 258 -0.27 25.59 7.79
CA CYS A 258 -1.43 25.35 8.66
C CYS A 258 -2.61 26.28 8.45
N THR A 259 -2.37 27.58 8.28
CA THR A 259 -3.42 28.57 8.07
C THR A 259 -3.20 29.27 6.74
N TYR A 260 -4.24 29.34 5.91
CA TYR A 260 -4.19 30.01 4.61
C TYR A 260 -5.51 30.72 4.30
N THR A 261 -5.49 31.65 3.34
CA THR A 261 -6.71 32.32 2.86
C THR A 261 -7.08 31.75 1.50
N GLU A 262 -8.34 31.36 1.35
CA GLU A 262 -8.91 30.90 0.09
C GLU A 262 -10.30 31.50 -0.07
N SER A 263 -10.57 32.11 -1.22
CA SER A 263 -11.87 32.76 -1.51
C SER A 263 -12.33 33.73 -0.42
N GLY A 264 -11.40 34.46 0.21
CA GLY A 264 -11.68 35.42 1.27
C GLY A 264 -11.93 34.82 2.65
N ALA A 265 -11.87 33.49 2.81
CA ALA A 265 -12.03 32.80 4.08
C ALA A 265 -10.69 32.25 4.60
N THR A 266 -10.46 32.38 5.90
CA THR A 266 -9.38 31.65 6.58
C THR A 266 -9.71 30.15 6.60
N LYS A 267 -8.76 29.33 6.17
CA LYS A 267 -8.83 27.88 6.13
C LYS A 267 -7.69 27.29 6.95
N HIS A 268 -7.93 26.10 7.47
CA HIS A 268 -6.98 25.31 8.25
C HIS A 268 -6.66 24.02 7.51
N THR A 269 -5.36 23.68 7.41
CA THR A 269 -4.94 22.41 6.87
C THR A 269 -5.18 21.30 7.89
N LYS A 270 -5.79 20.21 7.45
CA LYS A 270 -6.03 19.00 8.24
C LYS A 270 -4.92 18.00 8.00
N VAL A 271 -4.45 17.38 9.07
CA VAL A 271 -3.42 16.33 9.06
C VAL A 271 -3.96 15.15 9.84
N ARG A 272 -4.16 14.00 9.18
CA ARG A 272 -4.65 12.78 9.82
C ARG A 272 -3.60 11.68 9.73
N VAL A 273 -3.37 10.97 10.82
CA VAL A 273 -2.37 9.89 10.88
C VAL A 273 -3.02 8.63 11.43
N GLY A 274 -3.09 7.58 10.62
CA GLY A 274 -3.40 6.22 11.06
C GLY A 274 -2.11 5.42 11.14
N MET A 275 -1.72 4.96 12.33
CA MET A 275 -0.36 4.42 12.52
C MET A 275 -0.30 3.31 13.56
N PHE A 276 0.20 2.13 13.17
CA PHE A 276 0.48 1.08 14.15
C PHE A 276 1.47 1.53 15.23
N LYS A 277 2.72 1.84 14.86
CA LYS A 277 3.77 2.30 15.78
C LYS A 277 4.18 3.75 15.48
N LEU A 278 4.00 4.64 16.45
CA LEU A 278 4.44 6.02 16.41
C LEU A 278 5.41 6.30 17.57
N THR A 279 6.69 5.98 17.36
CA THR A 279 7.76 6.05 18.38
C THR A 279 8.92 6.98 18.01
N ARG A 280 8.86 7.64 16.84
CA ARG A 280 9.79 8.70 16.46
C ARG A 280 9.37 10.00 17.09
N LEU A 281 10.06 10.38 18.16
CA LEU A 281 9.85 11.63 18.89
C LEU A 281 9.84 12.87 17.96
N ALA A 282 10.73 12.92 16.97
CA ALA A 282 10.79 14.05 16.01
C ALA A 282 9.48 14.22 15.20
N VAL A 283 8.85 13.11 14.81
CA VAL A 283 7.56 13.14 14.11
C VAL A 283 6.46 13.62 15.05
N ALA A 284 6.42 13.11 16.29
CA ALA A 284 5.46 13.54 17.30
C ALA A 284 5.59 15.05 17.63
N GLN A 285 6.82 15.53 17.81
CA GLN A 285 7.11 16.96 18.01
C GLN A 285 6.64 17.80 16.82
N LYS A 286 6.87 17.34 15.59
CA LYS A 286 6.42 18.03 14.38
C LYS A 286 4.88 18.11 14.30
N LEU A 287 4.18 17.02 14.59
CA LEU A 287 2.70 16.99 14.59
C LEU A 287 2.11 17.94 15.65
N VAL A 288 2.68 17.96 16.86
CA VAL A 288 2.29 18.93 17.91
C VAL A 288 2.58 20.37 17.50
N ALA A 289 3.71 20.62 16.83
CA ALA A 289 4.03 21.95 16.32
C ALA A 289 3.03 22.41 15.25
N LEU A 290 2.60 21.51 14.35
CA LEU A 290 1.56 21.81 13.36
C LEU A 290 0.22 22.12 14.03
N GLN A 291 -0.22 21.32 15.02
CA GLN A 291 -1.43 21.60 15.79
C GLN A 291 -1.38 23.02 16.42
N LYS A 292 -0.26 23.36 17.07
CA LYS A 292 -0.07 24.68 17.69
C LYS A 292 0.04 25.83 16.68
N ALA A 293 0.45 25.55 15.44
CA ALA A 293 0.48 26.51 14.35
C ALA A 293 -0.89 26.69 13.66
N GLY A 294 -1.93 26.00 14.13
CA GLY A 294 -3.31 26.14 13.66
C GLY A 294 -3.74 25.08 12.64
N CYS A 295 -2.99 23.99 12.46
CA CYS A 295 -3.50 22.82 11.74
C CYS A 295 -4.52 22.06 12.61
N GLU A 296 -5.43 21.33 11.97
CA GLU A 296 -6.27 20.35 12.64
C GLU A 296 -5.58 18.98 12.56
N VAL A 297 -4.99 18.50 13.66
CA VAL A 297 -4.22 17.25 13.69
C VAL A 297 -4.97 16.17 14.46
N ASP A 298 -5.19 15.03 13.80
CA ASP A 298 -5.95 13.89 14.32
C ASP A 298 -5.17 12.59 14.13
N ILE A 299 -5.04 11.78 15.18
CA ILE A 299 -4.17 10.60 15.18
C ILE A 299 -4.92 9.41 15.77
N VAL A 300 -4.96 8.33 15.01
CA VAL A 300 -5.35 6.99 15.48
C VAL A 300 -4.11 6.12 15.49
N TYR A 301 -3.79 5.54 16.64
CA TYR A 301 -2.55 4.77 16.80
C TYR A 301 -2.72 3.52 17.65
N SER A 302 -1.82 2.54 17.53
CA SER A 302 -1.83 1.33 18.38
C SER A 302 -0.78 1.39 19.48
N GLN A 303 0.39 1.95 19.18
CA GLN A 303 1.53 1.96 20.08
C GLN A 303 2.38 3.23 19.89
N THR A 304 2.75 3.86 21.00
CA THR A 304 3.83 4.86 21.09
C THR A 304 4.96 4.35 21.98
N ASP A 305 5.92 5.21 22.33
CA ASP A 305 6.80 5.01 23.47
C ASP A 305 6.48 6.01 24.58
N SER A 306 6.75 5.64 25.84
CA SER A 306 6.62 6.50 27.01
C SER A 306 7.95 6.55 27.75
N GLY A 307 8.42 7.77 28.01
CA GLY A 307 9.64 8.03 28.77
C GLY A 307 9.39 8.35 30.24
N SER A 308 8.21 8.03 30.78
CA SER A 308 7.66 8.53 32.06
C SER A 308 7.45 10.06 32.15
N SER A 309 8.31 10.86 31.52
CA SER A 309 8.20 12.33 31.48
C SER A 309 8.53 12.97 30.12
N SER A 310 9.03 12.23 29.12
CA SER A 310 9.50 12.82 27.85
C SER A 310 9.58 11.87 26.65
N GLY A 311 8.66 10.91 26.52
CA GLY A 311 8.53 10.06 25.34
C GLY A 311 7.57 10.61 24.29
N THR A 312 7.32 9.81 23.26
CA THR A 312 6.37 10.17 22.20
C THR A 312 4.95 10.34 22.76
N TRP A 313 4.50 9.45 23.65
CA TRP A 313 3.19 9.53 24.29
C TRP A 313 3.02 10.86 25.03
N GLU A 314 3.97 11.22 25.89
CA GLU A 314 3.91 12.48 26.66
C GLU A 314 3.94 13.70 25.75
N THR A 315 4.70 13.63 24.65
CA THR A 315 4.81 14.72 23.67
C THR A 315 3.46 14.99 22.99
N LEU A 316 2.78 13.94 22.53
CA LEU A 316 1.46 14.07 21.88
C LEU A 316 0.39 14.55 22.87
N HIS A 317 0.50 14.18 24.14
CA HIS A 317 -0.44 14.57 25.21
C HIS A 317 -0.15 15.96 25.82
N ALA A 318 0.86 16.67 25.33
CA ALA A 318 1.15 18.02 25.81
C ALA A 318 -0.04 18.96 25.60
N SER A 319 -0.19 19.97 26.47
CA SER A 319 -1.24 20.99 26.32
C SER A 319 -1.22 21.63 24.93
N GLY A 320 -2.37 21.66 24.27
CA GLY A 320 -2.52 22.09 22.88
C GLY A 320 -2.02 21.07 21.84
N GLY A 321 -1.90 19.80 22.24
CA GLY A 321 -1.57 18.68 21.36
C GLY A 321 -2.76 18.22 20.48
N PRO A 322 -2.49 17.28 19.56
CA PRO A 322 -3.48 16.76 18.60
C PRO A 322 -4.66 16.02 19.26
N ALA A 323 -5.69 15.75 18.48
CA ALA A 323 -6.70 14.75 18.86
C ALA A 323 -6.11 13.34 18.74
N LEU A 324 -6.32 12.52 19.77
CA LEU A 324 -5.73 11.18 19.88
C LEU A 324 -6.81 10.11 20.10
N ARG A 325 -6.68 8.97 19.44
CA ARG A 325 -7.38 7.72 19.76
C ARG A 325 -6.40 6.55 19.69
N CYS A 326 -6.24 5.83 20.79
CA CYS A 326 -5.55 4.56 20.76
C CYS A 326 -6.53 3.44 20.38
N TYR A 327 -6.14 2.63 19.39
CA TYR A 327 -6.77 1.35 19.08
C TYR A 327 -5.77 0.24 19.37
N ASN A 328 -5.84 -0.30 20.58
CA ASN A 328 -5.10 -1.47 21.01
C ASN A 328 -5.91 -2.20 22.08
N TRP A 329 -6.66 -3.21 21.65
CA TRP A 329 -7.68 -3.85 22.46
C TRP A 329 -7.49 -5.36 22.49
N ASP A 330 -7.08 -5.85 23.65
CA ASP A 330 -7.19 -7.25 24.04
C ASP A 330 -8.65 -7.52 24.46
N ASP A 331 -9.42 -8.18 23.58
CA ASP A 331 -10.87 -8.39 23.75
C ASP A 331 -11.23 -9.67 24.51
N ASP A 332 -10.29 -10.60 24.67
CA ASP A 332 -10.49 -11.89 25.33
C ASP A 332 -9.56 -12.15 26.52
N GLY A 333 -8.57 -11.28 26.76
CA GLY A 333 -7.62 -11.40 27.85
C GLY A 333 -6.60 -12.52 27.65
N ASN A 334 -6.50 -13.07 26.43
CA ASN A 334 -5.62 -14.19 26.11
C ASN A 334 -4.35 -13.69 25.44
N SER A 335 -3.21 -13.84 26.11
CA SER A 335 -1.90 -13.44 25.58
C SER A 335 -1.48 -14.20 24.31
N ASN A 336 -2.14 -15.31 23.98
CA ASN A 336 -1.90 -16.08 22.75
C ASN A 336 -2.80 -15.65 21.59
N THR A 337 -3.65 -14.64 21.79
CA THR A 337 -4.50 -14.07 20.75
C THR A 337 -4.06 -12.64 20.51
N ALA A 338 -3.76 -12.30 19.26
CA ALA A 338 -3.29 -10.95 18.92
C ALA A 338 -4.33 -9.90 19.34
N SER A 339 -3.91 -8.74 19.85
CA SER A 339 -4.84 -7.64 20.12
C SER A 339 -5.54 -7.15 18.85
N ARG A 340 -6.72 -6.56 18.97
CA ARG A 340 -7.34 -5.78 17.88
C ARG A 340 -6.68 -4.41 17.82
N ILE A 341 -6.12 -4.05 16.68
CA ILE A 341 -5.27 -2.86 16.52
C ILE A 341 -5.55 -2.12 15.21
N ILE A 342 -5.17 -0.85 15.13
CA ILE A 342 -4.89 -0.23 13.84
C ILE A 342 -3.50 -0.70 13.38
N HIS A 343 -3.43 -1.43 12.27
CA HIS A 343 -2.18 -1.87 11.67
C HIS A 343 -1.86 -1.13 10.36
N SER A 344 -2.74 -0.25 9.90
CA SER A 344 -2.46 0.71 8.84
C SER A 344 -1.31 1.66 9.18
N LYS A 345 -0.62 2.14 8.14
CA LYS A 345 0.38 3.21 8.22
C LYS A 345 0.13 4.21 7.11
N TYR A 346 -0.65 5.25 7.40
CA TYR A 346 -0.91 6.32 6.45
C TYR A 346 -0.93 7.72 7.07
N LEU A 347 -0.65 8.71 6.23
CA LEU A 347 -0.71 10.14 6.51
C LEU A 347 -1.59 10.79 5.45
N LEU A 348 -2.61 11.54 5.87
CA LEU A 348 -3.53 12.27 5.00
C LEU A 348 -3.36 13.78 5.26
N ILE A 349 -3.20 14.56 4.21
CA ILE A 349 -3.12 16.02 4.29
C ILE A 349 -4.16 16.61 3.35
N GLU A 350 -5.04 17.44 3.93
CA GLU A 350 -6.10 18.17 3.23
C GLU A 350 -5.95 19.66 3.55
N GLY A 351 -5.56 20.48 2.57
CA GLY A 351 -5.41 21.92 2.75
C GLY A 351 -4.28 22.50 1.90
N LYS A 352 -3.43 23.34 2.50
CA LYS A 352 -2.29 23.93 1.81
C LYS A 352 -1.02 23.13 2.05
N TYR A 353 -0.53 22.49 0.99
CA TYR A 353 0.65 21.65 0.98
C TYR A 353 1.56 22.05 -0.19
N ASP A 354 2.88 22.12 0.05
CA ASP A 354 3.90 22.46 -0.94
C ASP A 354 3.53 23.70 -1.79
N GLY A 355 3.11 24.76 -1.09
CA GLY A 355 2.71 26.05 -1.69
C GLY A 355 1.33 26.06 -2.35
N THR A 356 0.70 24.91 -2.60
CA THR A 356 -0.58 24.79 -3.32
C THR A 356 -1.74 24.62 -2.33
N ALA A 357 -2.79 25.44 -2.48
CA ALA A 357 -3.99 25.38 -1.64
C ALA A 357 -4.95 24.27 -2.10
N SER A 358 -5.79 23.79 -1.17
CA SER A 358 -6.84 22.79 -1.41
C SER A 358 -6.37 21.50 -2.06
N GLN A 359 -5.15 21.07 -1.68
CA GLN A 359 -4.63 19.76 -2.03
C GLN A 359 -5.16 18.69 -1.09
N LYS A 360 -5.37 17.50 -1.63
CA LYS A 360 -5.57 16.25 -0.90
C LYS A 360 -4.48 15.28 -1.34
N VAL A 361 -3.59 14.96 -0.41
CA VAL A 361 -2.45 14.07 -0.66
C VAL A 361 -2.35 13.07 0.48
N LEU A 362 -2.00 11.83 0.14
CA LEU A 362 -1.83 10.77 1.12
C LEU A 362 -0.50 10.04 0.94
N TRP A 363 -0.03 9.44 2.02
CA TRP A 363 1.04 8.44 2.02
C TRP A 363 0.54 7.17 2.69
N THR A 364 0.87 6.00 2.17
CA THR A 364 0.53 4.67 2.70
C THR A 364 1.69 3.69 2.50
N GLY A 365 1.83 2.68 3.35
CA GLY A 365 2.70 1.55 3.09
C GLY A 365 2.99 0.72 4.32
N SER A 366 4.19 0.15 4.38
CA SER A 366 4.63 -0.66 5.52
C SER A 366 5.29 0.17 6.63
N HIS A 367 5.67 1.41 6.31
CA HIS A 367 6.56 2.25 7.09
C HIS A 367 5.95 2.77 8.40
N ASN A 368 6.27 2.07 9.49
CA ASN A 368 5.99 2.55 10.85
C ASN A 368 6.68 3.91 11.12
N TYR A 369 6.12 4.71 12.02
CA TYR A 369 6.78 5.92 12.50
C TYR A 369 7.74 5.61 13.64
N SER A 370 8.61 4.60 13.44
CA SER A 370 9.62 4.13 14.38
C SER A 370 11.05 4.41 13.88
N GLY A 371 12.01 4.44 14.81
CA GLY A 371 13.43 4.62 14.47
C GLY A 371 13.97 3.54 13.52
N PRO A 372 13.72 2.24 13.80
CA PRO A 372 14.11 1.15 12.90
C PRO A 372 13.49 1.26 11.51
N ALA A 373 12.21 1.61 11.37
CA ALA A 373 11.57 1.79 10.06
C ALA A 373 12.25 2.87 9.21
N LEU A 374 12.79 3.92 9.83
CA LEU A 374 13.56 4.95 9.12
C LEU A 374 14.95 4.46 8.70
N THR A 375 15.69 3.80 9.58
CA THR A 375 17.16 3.67 9.41
C THR A 375 17.68 2.25 9.28
N LYS A 376 16.86 1.22 9.53
CA LYS A 376 17.33 -0.16 9.61
C LYS A 376 16.46 -1.16 8.85
N ASN A 377 15.14 -1.06 8.95
CA ASN A 377 14.23 -1.99 8.32
C ASN A 377 14.10 -1.71 6.83
N ASP A 378 13.80 -2.75 6.08
CA ASP A 378 13.33 -2.60 4.70
C ASP A 378 11.85 -2.20 4.75
N GLU A 379 11.49 -1.11 4.08
CA GLU A 379 10.13 -0.57 4.05
C GLU A 379 9.87 0.11 2.71
N ALA A 380 8.58 0.24 2.37
CA ALA A 380 8.13 1.06 1.26
C ALA A 380 7.03 2.04 1.73
N LEU A 381 7.08 3.27 1.19
CA LEU A 381 6.09 4.32 1.44
C LEU A 381 5.67 4.92 0.10
N LEU A 382 4.38 4.79 -0.23
CA LEU A 382 3.76 5.30 -1.44
C LEU A 382 2.99 6.59 -1.14
N LYS A 383 3.33 7.67 -1.84
CA LYS A 383 2.57 8.91 -1.94
C LYS A 383 1.59 8.83 -3.12
N VAL A 384 0.37 9.33 -2.91
CA VAL A 384 -0.69 9.43 -3.92
C VAL A 384 -1.31 10.83 -3.88
N ASP A 385 -1.36 11.51 -5.03
CA ASP A 385 -2.10 12.75 -5.23
C ASP A 385 -3.46 12.48 -5.88
N SER A 386 -4.48 12.20 -5.06
CA SER A 386 -5.83 11.90 -5.53
C SER A 386 -6.87 12.31 -4.50
N ASN A 387 -7.79 13.19 -4.90
CA ASN A 387 -8.88 13.64 -4.02
C ASN A 387 -9.81 12.49 -3.63
N ALA A 388 -10.16 11.62 -4.59
CA ALA A 388 -11.09 10.53 -4.36
C ALA A 388 -10.49 9.47 -3.43
N ASP A 389 -9.23 9.09 -3.66
CA ASP A 389 -8.57 8.08 -2.83
C ASP A 389 -8.29 8.63 -1.43
N HIS A 390 -7.89 9.89 -1.32
CA HIS A 390 -7.76 10.56 -0.02
C HIS A 390 -9.08 10.53 0.76
N ASP A 391 -10.22 10.82 0.12
CA ASP A 391 -11.52 10.83 0.79
C ASP A 391 -11.99 9.43 1.19
N ALA A 392 -11.60 8.39 0.44
CA ALA A 392 -11.78 7.00 0.85
C ALA A 392 -10.97 6.67 2.12
N TYR A 393 -9.69 7.10 2.18
CA TYR A 393 -8.88 6.97 3.39
C TYR A 393 -9.44 7.75 4.59
N VAL A 394 -9.99 8.95 4.38
CA VAL A 394 -10.66 9.72 5.46
C VAL A 394 -11.86 8.94 6.01
N THR A 395 -12.65 8.32 5.13
CA THR A 395 -13.80 7.50 5.55
C THR A 395 -13.37 6.35 6.46
N VAL A 396 -12.31 5.62 6.07
CA VAL A 396 -11.78 4.50 6.88
C VAL A 396 -11.08 4.99 8.15
N PHE A 397 -10.40 6.13 8.10
CA PHE A 397 -9.84 6.78 9.28
C PHE A 397 -10.93 7.09 10.31
N ASP A 398 -12.04 7.70 9.89
CA ASP A 398 -13.14 8.04 10.79
C ASP A 398 -13.83 6.77 11.36
N ALA A 399 -13.97 5.71 10.56
CA ALA A 399 -14.47 4.42 11.02
C ALA A 399 -13.54 3.77 12.06
N THR A 400 -12.23 3.72 11.77
CA THR A 400 -11.22 3.17 12.68
C THR A 400 -11.18 3.98 13.98
N LYS A 401 -11.25 5.31 13.88
CA LYS A 401 -11.31 6.22 15.02
C LYS A 401 -12.54 5.98 15.90
N ALA A 402 -13.69 5.72 15.28
CA ALA A 402 -14.94 5.44 15.99
C ALA A 402 -14.90 4.05 16.68
N ALA A 403 -14.25 3.07 16.07
CA ALA A 403 -14.07 1.72 16.61
C ALA A 403 -12.94 1.63 17.66
N ALA A 404 -12.11 2.67 17.81
CA ALA A 404 -10.91 2.64 18.63
C ALA A 404 -11.19 2.36 20.11
N VAL A 405 -10.58 1.29 20.62
CA VAL A 405 -10.57 0.89 22.03
C VAL A 405 -9.10 0.77 22.48
N PRO A 406 -8.67 1.42 23.58
CA PRO A 406 -9.46 2.15 24.58
C PRO A 406 -9.86 3.59 24.16
N GLY A 407 -9.56 4.01 22.93
CA GLY A 407 -9.95 5.33 22.42
C GLY A 407 -9.19 6.45 23.12
N THR A 408 -9.89 7.33 23.84
CA THR A 408 -9.26 8.42 24.61
C THR A 408 -8.69 7.97 25.95
N ALA A 409 -9.03 6.78 26.44
CA ALA A 409 -8.48 6.24 27.67
C ALA A 409 -7.12 5.55 27.40
N ASP A 410 -6.24 6.22 26.65
CA ASP A 410 -5.02 5.67 26.06
C ASP A 410 -3.79 5.75 26.98
N SER A 411 -4.00 5.97 28.29
CA SER A 411 -2.93 5.95 29.28
C SER A 411 -2.47 4.53 29.68
N THR A 412 -2.96 3.50 28.98
CA THR A 412 -2.65 2.08 29.20
C THR A 412 -1.21 1.74 28.82
N ASN A 413 -0.70 0.62 29.36
CA ASN A 413 0.65 0.15 29.03
C ASN A 413 0.81 -0.20 27.55
N ALA A 414 -0.23 -0.72 26.91
CA ALA A 414 -0.21 -1.09 25.49
C ALA A 414 -0.09 0.14 24.59
N CYS A 415 -0.95 1.15 24.78
CA CYS A 415 -0.91 2.39 24.03
C CYS A 415 0.42 3.15 24.23
N LYS A 416 0.95 3.15 25.46
CA LYS A 416 2.26 3.73 25.79
C LYS A 416 3.47 2.94 25.29
N GLY A 417 3.25 1.73 24.74
CA GLY A 417 4.31 0.79 24.35
C GLY A 417 5.21 0.32 25.48
N ILE A 418 4.70 0.33 26.72
CA ILE A 418 5.37 -0.28 27.88
C ILE A 418 5.24 -1.81 27.81
N SER A 419 4.11 -2.31 27.32
CA SER A 419 3.95 -3.70 26.92
C SER A 419 4.11 -3.83 25.41
N GLY A 420 4.75 -4.91 24.97
CA GLY A 420 4.80 -5.27 23.55
C GLY A 420 3.39 -5.46 23.00
N THR A 421 3.20 -5.07 21.74
CA THR A 421 2.01 -5.42 20.95
C THR A 421 2.53 -6.30 19.82
N PRO A 422 2.26 -7.61 19.83
CA PRO A 422 2.69 -8.51 18.76
C PRO A 422 2.20 -7.99 17.39
N GLU A 423 3.02 -8.11 16.35
CA GLU A 423 2.69 -7.73 14.96
C GLU A 423 2.13 -8.94 14.19
N ASP A 424 1.44 -9.84 14.90
CA ASP A 424 1.21 -11.27 14.63
C ASP A 424 2.20 -12.19 15.36
#